data_AF-A0A2H0DQ43-F1
#
_entry.id   AF-A0A2H0DQ43-F1
#
_cell.length_a   1.000
_cell.length_b   1.000
_cell.length_c   1.000
_cell.angle_alpha   90.00
_cell.angle_beta   90.00
_cell.angle_gamma   90.00
#
_symmetry.space_group_name_H-M   'P 1'
#
loop_
_entity.id
_entity.type
_entity.pdbx_description
1 polymer ?
#
loop_
_entity_poly.entity_id
_entity_poly.type
_entity_poly.pdbx_seq_one_letter_code
_entity_poly.pdbx_strand_id
1 'polypeptide(L)'
;MNRFLNFFFIAALAGAVCACRKESPSPRKEAPALSAPEKDGFTRPNVPAAAEVSASSGAVKFSLSMPTTAYHKADHAIWVKVSMTNIGTEPLFIFSKSLFAGAPALMSVDLWKVEIQDAGGERVYYEAPMHPISGDCVPDYKRLDRRELMRKYARDLAPGATVSTPSVPDLGGCPDSRRDTLGDFGQIPGLYLIPGGHRIRAVFDQVRPSGISGAPGPGEVRVETPWMNFEVLP
;
A
#
# COMPACT_ATOMS: atom_id res chain seq x y z
N MET A 1 -61.41 53.39 10.74
CA MET A 1 -62.02 53.90 9.49
C MET A 1 -61.18 53.34 8.35
N ASN A 2 -61.55 52.42 7.46
CA ASN A 2 -62.78 51.78 6.98
C ASN A 2 -62.42 50.29 6.68
N ARG A 3 -63.17 49.24 7.11
CA ARG A 3 -64.40 48.64 6.50
C ARG A 3 -64.16 48.20 5.03
N PHE A 4 -64.31 46.96 4.54
CA PHE A 4 -65.16 45.76 4.78
C PHE A 4 -64.46 44.51 4.16
N LEU A 5 -64.41 43.33 4.81
CA LEU A 5 -65.31 42.14 4.73
C LEU A 5 -65.37 41.35 3.40
N ASN A 6 -65.26 40.01 3.57
CA ASN A 6 -65.94 38.91 2.84
C ASN A 6 -65.33 38.43 1.52
N PHE A 7 -65.33 37.15 1.12
CA PHE A 7 -65.57 35.83 1.73
C PHE A 7 -65.26 34.79 0.62
N PHE A 8 -64.97 33.55 1.02
CA PHE A 8 -65.12 32.28 0.26
C PHE A 8 -64.18 31.91 -0.91
N PHE A 9 -63.51 30.77 -0.65
CA PHE A 9 -63.06 29.71 -1.56
C PHE A 9 -63.96 29.47 -2.78
N ILE A 10 -63.38 29.04 -3.91
CA ILE A 10 -63.67 27.76 -4.59
C ILE A 10 -62.68 27.50 -5.76
N ALA A 11 -62.13 26.28 -5.73
CA ALA A 11 -61.65 25.36 -6.76
C ALA A 11 -61.10 25.83 -8.14
N ALA A 12 -59.85 25.41 -8.37
CA ALA A 12 -59.35 24.59 -9.48
C ALA A 12 -60.06 24.66 -10.86
N LEU A 13 -59.27 24.95 -11.90
CA LEU A 13 -59.08 24.00 -13.01
C LEU A 13 -57.78 24.34 -13.77
N ALA A 14 -56.88 23.36 -13.83
CA ALA A 14 -55.69 23.41 -14.67
C ALA A 14 -56.07 23.12 -16.13
N GLY A 15 -55.55 23.93 -17.05
CA GLY A 15 -55.74 23.76 -18.48
C GLY A 15 -54.88 24.74 -19.26
N ALA A 16 -53.56 24.56 -19.22
CA ALA A 16 -52.64 25.33 -20.05
C ALA A 16 -52.32 24.56 -21.34
N VAL A 17 -52.98 24.97 -22.43
CA VAL A 17 -52.47 24.80 -23.79
C VAL A 17 -51.57 25.99 -24.07
N CYS A 18 -50.28 25.76 -24.37
CA CYS A 18 -49.53 26.74 -25.16
C CYS A 18 -48.32 26.12 -25.86
N ALA A 19 -48.46 26.02 -27.18
CA ALA A 19 -47.48 26.35 -28.21
C ALA A 19 -45.99 26.39 -27.82
N CYS A 20 -45.23 25.39 -28.28
CA CYS A 20 -43.78 25.50 -28.44
C CYS A 20 -43.45 26.34 -29.68
N ARG A 21 -42.87 27.53 -29.50
CA ARG A 21 -42.02 28.18 -30.52
C ARG A 21 -40.62 28.38 -29.94
N LYS A 22 -39.65 27.97 -30.75
CA LYS A 22 -38.21 27.84 -30.52
C LYS A 22 -37.54 29.04 -29.84
N GLU A 23 -36.69 28.74 -28.86
CA GLU A 23 -35.41 29.41 -28.64
C GLU A 23 -34.45 28.45 -27.92
N SER A 24 -33.29 28.20 -28.53
CA SER A 24 -32.22 27.38 -27.94
C SER A 24 -31.49 28.16 -26.84
N PRO A 25 -31.06 27.50 -25.76
CA PRO A 25 -29.62 27.55 -25.47
C PRO A 25 -29.03 26.27 -24.84
N SER A 26 -27.76 26.01 -25.22
CA SER A 26 -26.70 25.32 -24.46
C SER A 26 -26.79 23.79 -24.22
N PRO A 27 -25.75 23.00 -24.56
CA PRO A 27 -25.67 21.60 -24.21
C PRO A 27 -25.38 21.46 -22.70
N ARG A 28 -26.36 20.98 -21.95
CA ARG A 28 -26.19 20.57 -20.55
C ARG A 28 -25.25 19.36 -20.55
N LYS A 29 -24.11 19.48 -19.87
CA LYS A 29 -23.20 18.36 -19.55
C LYS A 29 -24.04 17.14 -19.14
N GLU A 30 -23.91 16.04 -19.87
CA GLU A 30 -24.40 14.74 -19.42
C GLU A 30 -23.85 14.47 -18.03
N ALA A 31 -24.75 14.44 -17.04
CA ALA A 31 -24.43 13.84 -15.76
C ALA A 31 -24.15 12.35 -16.03
N PRO A 32 -23.10 11.76 -15.45
CA PRO A 32 -22.86 10.33 -15.59
C PRO A 32 -24.10 9.58 -15.11
N ALA A 33 -24.60 8.65 -15.95
CA ALA A 33 -25.72 7.79 -15.59
C ALA A 33 -25.38 7.04 -14.30
N LEU A 34 -26.20 7.26 -13.26
CA LEU A 34 -26.14 6.49 -12.02
C LEU A 34 -26.53 5.05 -12.36
N SER A 35 -25.55 4.15 -12.39
CA SER A 35 -25.77 2.71 -12.46
C SER A 35 -26.65 2.27 -11.28
N ALA A 36 -27.61 1.37 -11.56
CA ALA A 36 -28.51 0.82 -10.56
C ALA A 36 -27.75 0.11 -9.42
N PRO A 37 -28.28 0.11 -8.19
CA PRO A 37 -27.60 -0.49 -7.04
C PRO A 37 -27.51 -2.01 -7.20
N GLU A 38 -26.31 -2.56 -7.04
CA GLU A 38 -26.11 -4.01 -6.97
C GLU A 38 -26.87 -4.56 -5.74
N LYS A 39 -27.74 -5.53 -6.01
CA LYS A 39 -28.32 -6.43 -5.01
C LYS A 39 -27.16 -7.21 -4.38
N ASP A 40 -26.69 -6.76 -3.23
CA ASP A 40 -26.38 -7.56 -2.06
C ASP A 40 -25.62 -6.68 -1.06
N GLY A 41 -26.25 -6.42 0.08
CA GLY A 41 -25.81 -5.48 1.11
C GLY A 41 -24.57 -5.93 1.88
N PHE A 42 -23.43 -5.96 1.21
CA PHE A 42 -22.11 -5.87 1.82
C PHE A 42 -21.40 -4.67 1.22
N THR A 43 -21.48 -3.51 1.88
CA THR A 43 -20.55 -2.41 1.66
C THR A 43 -19.16 -2.92 2.00
N ARG A 44 -18.41 -3.37 0.98
CA ARG A 44 -16.96 -3.50 1.10
C ARG A 44 -16.46 -2.13 1.56
N PRO A 45 -15.66 -2.02 2.64
CA PRO A 45 -15.05 -0.75 2.98
C PRO A 45 -14.35 -0.23 1.72
N ASN A 46 -14.64 1.02 1.37
CA ASN A 46 -14.09 1.69 0.19
C ASN A 46 -12.59 1.87 0.43
N VAL A 47 -11.79 0.85 0.13
CA VAL A 47 -10.33 0.92 0.19
C VAL A 47 -9.93 1.91 -0.91
N PRO A 48 -9.29 3.04 -0.59
CA PRO A 48 -8.77 3.95 -1.61
C PRO A 48 -7.93 3.17 -2.61
N ALA A 49 -7.95 3.55 -3.89
CA ALA A 49 -7.12 2.87 -4.89
C ALA A 49 -5.68 2.76 -4.38
N ALA A 50 -5.12 1.55 -4.40
CA ALA A 50 -3.77 1.31 -3.92
C ALA A 50 -2.81 2.27 -4.62
N ALA A 51 -2.04 3.04 -3.85
CA ALA A 51 -0.99 3.87 -4.39
C ALA A 51 0.21 2.98 -4.69
N GLU A 52 0.83 3.16 -5.86
CA GLU A 52 2.03 2.40 -6.25
C GLU A 52 3.08 3.33 -6.86
N VAL A 53 4.33 3.11 -6.47
CA VAL A 53 5.51 3.71 -7.09
C VAL A 53 6.48 2.61 -7.47
N SER A 54 7.19 2.78 -8.58
CA SER A 54 8.21 1.83 -9.01
C SER A 54 9.43 2.53 -9.61
N ALA A 55 10.57 1.85 -9.55
CA ALA A 55 11.81 2.25 -10.20
C ALA A 55 12.53 1.00 -10.72
N SER A 56 13.47 1.19 -11.63
CA SER A 56 14.24 0.09 -12.21
C SER A 56 15.71 0.45 -12.39
N SER A 57 16.58 -0.53 -12.22
CA SER A 57 18.01 -0.46 -12.54
C SER A 57 18.51 -1.86 -12.89
N GLY A 58 19.32 -1.99 -13.94
CA GLY A 58 19.77 -3.29 -14.44
C GLY A 58 18.61 -4.24 -14.75
N ALA A 59 18.68 -5.48 -14.26
CA ALA A 59 17.63 -6.49 -14.43
C ALA A 59 16.48 -6.37 -13.41
N VAL A 60 16.47 -5.34 -12.56
CA VAL A 60 15.57 -5.22 -11.41
C VAL A 60 14.57 -4.08 -11.62
N LYS A 61 13.28 -4.39 -11.53
CA LYS A 61 12.22 -3.42 -11.23
C LYS A 61 11.75 -3.63 -9.79
N PHE A 62 11.75 -2.58 -8.99
CA PHE A 62 11.29 -2.59 -7.60
C PHE A 62 10.07 -1.69 -7.45
N SER A 63 9.06 -2.17 -6.73
CA SER A 63 7.77 -1.47 -6.59
C SER A 63 7.33 -1.46 -5.13
N LEU A 64 6.80 -0.33 -4.68
CA LEU A 64 6.18 -0.14 -3.37
C LEU A 64 4.72 0.20 -3.58
N SER A 65 3.84 -0.57 -2.94
CA SER A 65 2.41 -0.31 -2.96
C SER A 65 1.88 -0.16 -1.54
N MET A 66 0.93 0.76 -1.34
CA MET A 66 0.16 0.92 -0.11
C MET A 66 -1.34 0.79 -0.43
N PRO A 67 -2.13 0.09 0.39
CA PRO A 67 -3.56 -0.08 0.16
C PRO A 67 -4.36 1.21 0.43
N THR A 68 -3.78 2.13 1.20
CA THR A 68 -4.30 3.46 1.47
C THR A 68 -3.12 4.40 1.71
N THR A 69 -3.31 5.69 1.48
CA THR A 69 -2.36 6.75 1.82
C THR A 69 -2.82 7.58 3.02
N ALA A 70 -3.79 7.09 3.78
CA ALA A 70 -4.27 7.70 5.02
C ALA A 70 -4.31 6.63 6.12
N TYR A 71 -3.58 6.87 7.22
CA TYR A 71 -3.47 5.98 8.38
C TYR A 71 -3.80 6.73 9.66
N HIS A 72 -4.31 6.06 10.69
CA HIS A 72 -4.51 6.70 11.99
C HIS A 72 -3.29 6.55 12.89
N LYS A 73 -2.96 7.62 13.62
CA LYS A 73 -1.91 7.59 14.64
C LYS A 73 -2.10 6.43 15.63
N ALA A 74 -3.34 6.18 16.02
CA ALA A 74 -3.71 5.12 16.97
C ALA A 74 -3.32 3.71 16.50
N ASP A 75 -3.18 3.49 15.20
CA ASP A 75 -2.83 2.17 14.65
C ASP A 75 -1.37 1.81 14.91
N HIS A 76 -0.49 2.81 15.09
CA HIS A 76 0.95 2.64 15.20
C HIS A 76 1.55 1.74 14.10
N ALA A 77 0.92 1.73 12.92
CA ALA A 77 1.22 0.79 11.85
C ALA A 77 0.85 1.35 10.48
N ILE A 78 1.50 0.81 9.44
CA ILE A 78 1.11 1.01 8.04
C ILE A 78 1.07 -0.35 7.33
N TRP A 79 0.39 -0.41 6.19
CA TRP A 79 0.32 -1.61 5.37
C TRP A 79 1.02 -1.38 4.05
N VAL A 80 1.93 -2.29 3.69
CA VAL A 80 2.74 -2.16 2.48
C VAL A 80 2.89 -3.50 1.76
N LYS A 81 3.13 -3.42 0.45
CA LYS A 81 3.58 -4.54 -0.37
C LYS A 81 4.78 -4.06 -1.17
N VAL A 82 5.92 -4.72 -0.97
CA VAL A 82 7.13 -4.45 -1.74
C VAL A 82 7.35 -5.61 -2.70
N SER A 83 7.56 -5.30 -3.98
CA SER A 83 7.69 -6.30 -5.04
C SER A 83 8.94 -6.07 -5.88
N MET A 84 9.54 -7.17 -6.33
CA MET A 84 10.62 -7.20 -7.30
C MET A 84 10.18 -7.99 -8.53
N THR A 85 10.35 -7.39 -9.70
CA THR A 85 10.19 -8.05 -10.99
C THR A 85 11.55 -8.16 -11.66
N ASN A 86 11.88 -9.35 -12.13
CA ASN A 86 13.03 -9.52 -13.02
C ASN A 86 12.65 -9.04 -14.43
N ILE A 87 13.17 -7.89 -14.82
CA ILE A 87 12.97 -7.30 -16.16
C ILE A 87 14.14 -7.59 -17.12
N GLY A 88 15.12 -8.38 -16.68
CA GLY A 88 16.22 -8.86 -17.50
C GLY A 88 15.86 -10.10 -18.31
N THR A 89 16.87 -10.65 -18.98
CA THR A 89 16.75 -11.84 -19.85
C THR A 89 17.26 -13.12 -19.19
N GLU A 90 17.92 -13.04 -18.04
CA GLU A 90 18.49 -14.16 -17.30
C GLU A 90 17.83 -14.29 -15.92
N PRO A 91 17.82 -15.49 -15.30
CA PRO A 91 17.34 -15.66 -13.93
C PRO A 91 18.11 -14.77 -12.93
N LEU A 92 17.38 -14.21 -11.98
CA LEU A 92 17.93 -13.33 -10.95
C LEU A 92 17.94 -14.05 -9.60
N PHE A 93 19.11 -14.35 -9.06
CA PHE A 93 19.23 -14.92 -7.72
C PHE A 93 18.79 -13.90 -6.66
N ILE A 94 17.80 -14.26 -5.85
CA ILE A 94 17.25 -13.38 -4.81
C ILE A 94 17.26 -14.06 -3.43
N PHE A 95 17.62 -13.28 -2.43
CA PHE A 95 17.54 -13.68 -1.02
C PHE A 95 17.42 -12.43 -0.14
N SER A 96 16.33 -12.32 0.60
CA SER A 96 16.11 -11.24 1.58
C SER A 96 15.21 -11.76 2.69
N LYS A 97 15.45 -11.29 3.91
CA LYS A 97 14.62 -11.55 5.08
C LYS A 97 13.17 -11.12 4.87
N SER A 98 12.95 -10.02 4.17
CA SER A 98 11.61 -9.49 3.85
C SER A 98 10.77 -10.44 3.00
N LEU A 99 11.39 -11.39 2.28
CA LEU A 99 10.69 -12.39 1.47
C LEU A 99 10.05 -13.53 2.28
N PHE A 100 10.38 -13.66 3.57
CA PHE A 100 9.80 -14.69 4.44
C PHE A 100 9.32 -14.13 5.80
N ALA A 101 10.03 -13.16 6.37
CA ALA A 101 9.62 -12.47 7.59
C ALA A 101 8.62 -11.32 7.35
N GLY A 102 8.27 -11.06 6.08
CA GLY A 102 7.22 -10.11 5.69
C GLY A 102 7.57 -8.65 5.88
N ALA A 103 6.54 -7.81 5.83
CA ALA A 103 6.67 -6.35 5.91
C ALA A 103 7.48 -5.82 7.12
N PRO A 104 7.38 -6.37 8.35
CA PRO A 104 8.18 -5.88 9.48
C PRO A 104 9.70 -5.96 9.24
N ALA A 105 10.17 -6.91 8.43
CA ALA A 105 11.59 -7.04 8.11
C ALA A 105 12.11 -5.93 7.16
N LEU A 106 11.23 -5.19 6.49
CA LEU A 106 11.60 -4.03 5.67
C LEU A 106 12.19 -2.87 6.49
N MET A 107 11.95 -2.84 7.82
CA MET A 107 12.55 -1.86 8.72
C MET A 107 13.93 -2.28 9.24
N SER A 108 14.41 -3.48 8.88
CA SER A 108 15.72 -3.99 9.32
C SER A 108 16.82 -3.71 8.29
N VAL A 109 18.08 -3.81 8.73
CA VAL A 109 19.23 -3.72 7.83
C VAL A 109 19.30 -4.98 6.97
N ASP A 110 18.73 -4.92 5.78
CA ASP A 110 18.69 -5.99 4.78
C ASP A 110 18.72 -5.41 3.35
N LEU A 111 18.82 -6.27 2.33
CA LEU A 111 18.83 -5.86 0.92
C LEU A 111 17.53 -5.17 0.51
N TRP A 112 16.39 -5.59 1.06
CA TRP A 112 15.07 -4.98 0.83
C TRP A 112 14.66 -4.21 2.08
N LYS A 113 14.53 -2.90 1.95
CA LYS A 113 14.15 -2.03 3.07
C LYS A 113 13.16 -0.95 2.63
N VAL A 114 12.50 -0.34 3.60
CA VAL A 114 11.76 0.91 3.40
C VAL A 114 12.39 2.02 4.22
N GLU A 115 12.32 3.24 3.70
CA GLU A 115 12.69 4.44 4.41
C GLU A 115 11.43 5.29 4.57
N ILE A 116 11.18 5.77 5.78
CA ILE A 116 10.03 6.59 6.12
C ILE A 116 10.52 7.88 6.76
N GLN A 117 10.02 9.00 6.27
CA GLN A 117 10.34 10.33 6.79
C GLN A 117 9.07 11.12 7.10
N ASP A 118 9.12 11.95 8.12
CA ASP A 118 8.10 12.96 8.41
C ASP A 118 8.20 14.17 7.46
N ALA A 119 7.31 15.14 7.63
CA ALA A 119 7.32 16.38 6.85
C ALA A 119 8.60 17.22 7.01
N GLY A 120 9.31 17.06 8.13
CA GLY A 120 10.61 17.69 8.39
C GLY A 120 11.78 16.98 7.69
N GLY A 121 11.54 15.79 7.12
CA GLY A 121 12.57 14.95 6.52
C GLY A 121 13.29 14.05 7.53
N GLU A 122 12.88 14.07 8.80
CA GLU A 122 13.44 13.23 9.85
C GLU A 122 12.94 11.80 9.70
N ARG A 123 13.80 10.83 10.05
CA ARG A 123 13.43 9.42 9.98
C ARG A 123 12.41 9.10 11.07
N VAL A 124 11.33 8.43 10.69
CA VAL A 124 10.34 7.94 11.65
C VAL A 124 10.99 6.93 12.59
N TYR A 125 10.76 7.12 13.89
CA TYR A 125 11.21 6.16 14.89
C TYR A 125 10.40 4.86 14.78
N TYR A 126 11.13 3.76 14.74
CA TYR A 126 10.57 2.41 14.68
C TYR A 126 11.08 1.63 15.87
N GLU A 127 10.14 1.15 16.67
CA GLU A 127 10.40 0.16 17.69
C GLU A 127 9.91 -1.18 17.16
N ALA A 128 10.84 -2.07 16.85
CA ALA A 128 10.48 -3.43 16.53
C ALA A 128 9.62 -3.95 17.69
N PRO A 129 8.40 -4.46 17.43
CA PRO A 129 7.54 -4.93 18.50
C PRO A 129 8.36 -5.88 19.37
N MET A 130 8.60 -5.50 20.64
CA MET A 130 9.10 -6.44 21.61
C MET A 130 8.07 -7.55 21.61
N HIS A 131 8.43 -8.75 21.16
CA HIS A 131 7.55 -9.88 21.31
C HIS A 131 7.34 -10.10 22.81
N PRO A 132 6.10 -10.20 23.31
CA PRO A 132 5.78 -11.21 24.28
C PRO A 132 4.87 -12.19 23.56
N ILE A 133 5.39 -12.90 22.56
CA ILE A 133 4.72 -14.14 22.16
C ILE A 133 5.15 -15.18 23.20
N SER A 134 4.51 -15.14 24.37
CA SER A 134 4.57 -16.15 25.43
C SER A 134 5.88 -16.96 25.50
N GLY A 135 7.00 -16.39 25.97
CA GLY A 135 8.24 -17.11 26.34
C GLY A 135 9.00 -17.92 25.27
N ASP A 136 8.31 -18.75 24.48
CA ASP A 136 8.81 -19.88 23.70
C ASP A 136 8.65 -19.69 22.19
N CYS A 137 8.05 -18.58 21.75
CA CYS A 137 7.71 -18.38 20.35
C CYS A 137 8.81 -17.65 19.58
N VAL A 138 9.85 -18.40 19.26
CA VAL A 138 10.92 -17.95 18.38
C VAL A 138 10.58 -18.39 16.96
N PRO A 139 10.42 -17.47 16.00
CA PRO A 139 10.16 -17.86 14.62
C PRO A 139 11.22 -18.83 14.09
N ASP A 140 10.83 -19.86 13.34
CA ASP A 140 11.77 -20.91 12.91
C ASP A 140 12.97 -20.35 12.17
N TYR A 141 12.78 -19.33 11.32
CA TYR A 141 13.88 -18.69 10.59
C TYR A 141 14.93 -18.04 11.52
N LYS A 142 14.59 -17.71 12.77
CA LYS A 142 15.54 -17.19 13.77
C LYS A 142 16.44 -18.28 14.37
N ARG A 143 16.05 -19.55 14.23
CA ARG A 143 16.80 -20.73 14.71
C ARG A 143 17.76 -21.26 13.65
N LEU A 144 17.59 -20.85 12.40
CA LEU A 144 18.38 -21.30 11.25
C LEU A 144 19.64 -20.45 11.08
N ASP A 145 20.74 -21.09 10.67
CA ASP A 145 21.93 -20.38 10.25
C ASP A 145 21.77 -19.75 8.85
N ARG A 146 22.74 -18.92 8.42
CA ARG A 146 22.68 -18.25 7.11
C ARG A 146 22.60 -19.24 5.94
N ARG A 147 23.30 -20.36 6.01
CA ARG A 147 23.34 -21.37 4.93
C ARG A 147 21.99 -22.07 4.82
N GLU A 148 21.39 -22.41 5.94
CA GLU A 148 20.05 -22.99 6.02
C GLU A 148 18.98 -22.02 5.54
N LEU A 149 19.07 -20.75 5.93
CA LEU A 149 18.18 -19.70 5.43
C LEU A 149 18.28 -19.54 3.91
N MET A 150 19.50 -19.48 3.36
CA MET A 150 19.69 -19.38 1.92
C MET A 150 19.15 -20.62 1.21
N ARG A 151 19.38 -21.83 1.74
CA ARG A 151 18.84 -23.07 1.17
C ARG A 151 17.31 -23.08 1.16
N LYS A 152 16.67 -22.56 2.20
CA LYS A 152 15.20 -22.58 2.35
C LYS A 152 14.51 -21.47 1.57
N TYR A 153 15.10 -20.28 1.52
CA TYR A 153 14.40 -19.07 1.05
C TYR A 153 15.03 -18.38 -0.16
N ALA A 154 16.29 -18.67 -0.49
CA ALA A 154 16.87 -18.15 -1.72
C ALA A 154 16.31 -18.88 -2.93
N ARG A 155 16.13 -18.15 -4.02
CA ARG A 155 15.52 -18.66 -5.26
C ARG A 155 15.98 -17.86 -6.45
N ASP A 156 15.95 -18.48 -7.63
CA ASP A 156 16.13 -17.78 -8.89
C ASP A 156 14.78 -17.26 -9.38
N LEU A 157 14.69 -15.95 -9.58
CA LEU A 157 13.53 -15.29 -10.15
C LEU A 157 13.66 -15.30 -11.67
N ALA A 158 12.82 -16.06 -12.36
CA ALA A 158 12.85 -16.17 -13.82
C ALA A 158 12.58 -14.82 -14.53
N PRO A 159 13.02 -14.63 -15.78
CA PRO A 159 12.68 -13.45 -16.58
C PRO A 159 11.17 -13.19 -16.63
N GLY A 160 10.76 -11.95 -16.34
CA GLY A 160 9.36 -11.53 -16.27
C GLY A 160 8.62 -11.94 -14.99
N ALA A 161 9.21 -12.77 -14.13
CA ALA A 161 8.59 -13.17 -12.87
C ALA A 161 8.66 -12.05 -11.83
N THR A 162 7.62 -11.98 -11.00
CA THR A 162 7.50 -11.04 -9.89
C THR A 162 7.42 -11.81 -8.58
N VAL A 163 8.02 -11.24 -7.54
CA VAL A 163 7.90 -11.72 -6.18
C VAL A 163 7.63 -10.56 -5.24
N SER A 164 6.82 -10.81 -4.21
CA SER A 164 6.43 -9.78 -3.25
C SER A 164 6.74 -10.23 -1.83
N THR A 165 6.86 -9.25 -0.92
CA THR A 165 6.78 -9.50 0.52
C THR A 165 5.45 -10.19 0.83
N PRO A 166 5.43 -11.26 1.64
CA PRO A 166 4.19 -11.93 2.01
C PRO A 166 3.35 -11.03 2.94
N SER A 167 2.03 -11.06 2.77
CA SER A 167 1.08 -10.37 3.66
C SER A 167 1.07 -10.99 5.07
N VAL A 168 1.13 -12.33 5.12
CA VAL A 168 1.32 -13.11 6.35
C VAL A 168 2.74 -13.69 6.34
N PRO A 169 3.62 -13.31 7.29
CA PRO A 169 4.98 -13.82 7.32
C PRO A 169 5.03 -15.30 7.73
N ASP A 170 6.01 -16.02 7.18
CA ASP A 170 6.32 -17.40 7.56
C ASP A 170 7.09 -17.37 8.89
N LEU A 171 6.35 -17.46 9.99
CA LEU A 171 6.93 -17.40 11.33
C LEU A 171 7.30 -18.78 11.86
N GLY A 172 6.62 -19.87 11.50
CA GLY A 172 6.95 -21.22 11.95
C GLY A 172 6.91 -21.43 13.47
N GLY A 173 6.02 -22.32 13.94
CA GLY A 173 5.93 -22.65 15.38
C GLY A 173 5.37 -21.54 16.27
N CYS A 174 4.89 -20.43 15.68
CA CYS A 174 4.19 -19.37 16.39
C CYS A 174 2.68 -19.39 16.13
N PRO A 175 1.83 -19.21 17.15
CA PRO A 175 0.40 -19.03 16.92
C PRO A 175 0.22 -17.85 15.99
N ASP A 176 -0.81 -17.93 15.14
CA ASP A 176 -1.29 -16.81 14.32
C ASP A 176 -1.82 -15.71 15.27
N SER A 177 -0.91 -15.00 15.94
CA SER A 177 -1.24 -13.79 16.67
C SER A 177 -1.80 -12.85 15.62
N ARG A 178 -3.14 -12.66 15.58
CA ARG A 178 -3.89 -11.80 14.64
C ARG A 178 -2.99 -10.73 14.04
N ARG A 179 -2.42 -11.03 12.87
CA ARG A 179 -1.74 -10.03 12.07
C ARG A 179 -2.78 -9.58 11.09
N ASP A 180 -3.24 -8.36 11.28
CA ASP A 180 -4.23 -7.78 10.40
C ASP A 180 -3.57 -7.62 9.03
N THR A 181 -3.98 -8.45 8.07
CA THR A 181 -3.68 -8.22 6.67
C THR A 181 -4.77 -7.36 6.09
N LEU A 182 -4.39 -6.45 5.21
CA LEU A 182 -5.34 -5.71 4.38
C LEU A 182 -5.16 -6.25 2.97
N GLY A 183 -5.86 -7.33 2.63
CA GLY A 183 -5.64 -8.06 1.37
C GLY A 183 -4.21 -8.61 1.25
N ASP A 184 -3.52 -8.25 0.17
CA ASP A 184 -2.15 -8.68 -0.12
C ASP A 184 -1.05 -7.88 0.60
N PHE A 185 -1.45 -6.93 1.46
CA PHE A 185 -0.51 -6.01 2.10
C PHE A 185 -0.15 -6.49 3.51
N GLY A 186 1.16 -6.49 3.81
CA GLY A 186 1.69 -6.83 5.12
C GLY A 186 1.80 -5.59 6.00
N GLN A 187 1.54 -5.77 7.30
CA GLN A 187 1.64 -4.70 8.28
C GLN A 187 3.11 -4.44 8.68
N ILE A 188 3.51 -3.17 8.75
CA ILE A 188 4.67 -2.69 9.51
C ILE A 188 4.14 -2.08 10.80
N PRO A 189 4.18 -2.80 11.94
CA PRO A 189 3.76 -2.28 13.24
C PRO A 189 4.87 -1.46 13.93
N GLY A 190 4.60 -0.86 15.08
CA GLY A 190 5.64 -0.24 15.93
C GLY A 190 6.21 1.08 15.39
N LEU A 191 5.47 1.75 14.51
CA LEU A 191 5.85 3.04 13.97
C LEU A 191 5.34 4.18 14.86
N TYR A 192 6.24 5.08 15.24
CA TYR A 192 5.89 6.29 15.98
C TYR A 192 5.60 7.41 15.00
N LEU A 193 4.37 7.42 14.52
CA LEU A 193 3.87 8.38 13.54
C LEU A 193 3.22 9.57 14.25
N ILE A 194 3.67 10.78 13.92
CA ILE A 194 2.99 12.02 14.34
C ILE A 194 1.88 12.36 13.33
N PRO A 195 0.80 13.06 13.70
CA PRO A 195 -0.19 13.47 12.71
C PRO A 195 0.42 14.43 11.67
N GLY A 196 0.04 14.25 10.40
CA GLY A 196 0.51 15.07 9.28
C GLY A 196 1.13 14.26 8.12
N GLY A 197 1.75 14.99 7.20
CA GLY A 197 2.34 14.42 5.99
C GLY A 197 3.62 13.64 6.26
N HIS A 198 3.73 12.46 5.64
CA HIS A 198 4.89 11.59 5.66
C HIS A 198 5.21 11.16 4.24
N ARG A 199 6.43 10.64 4.05
CA ARG A 199 6.83 10.01 2.80
C ARG A 199 7.54 8.70 3.05
N ILE A 200 7.32 7.75 2.16
CA ILE A 200 7.92 6.42 2.18
C ILE A 200 8.50 6.09 0.81
N ARG A 201 9.61 5.34 0.80
CA ARG A 201 10.14 4.71 -0.41
C ARG A 201 10.69 3.33 -0.10
N ALA A 202 10.69 2.45 -1.09
CA ALA A 202 11.35 1.16 -0.99
C ALA A 202 12.74 1.25 -1.63
N VAL A 203 13.70 0.57 -1.02
CA VAL A 203 15.10 0.53 -1.46
C VAL A 203 15.52 -0.92 -1.57
N PHE A 204 16.05 -1.27 -2.75
CA PHE A 204 16.82 -2.48 -2.99
C PHE A 204 18.30 -2.10 -3.08
N ASP A 205 19.14 -2.72 -2.25
CA ASP A 205 20.52 -2.30 -2.03
C ASP A 205 21.48 -3.49 -2.10
N GLN A 206 21.67 -4.02 -3.31
CA GLN A 206 22.64 -5.08 -3.57
C GLN A 206 23.80 -4.52 -4.39
N VAL A 207 24.58 -3.62 -3.79
CA VAL A 207 25.75 -3.06 -4.47
C VAL A 207 26.97 -3.94 -4.20
N ARG A 208 27.71 -4.24 -5.26
CA ARG A 208 28.97 -4.97 -5.15
C ARG A 208 29.98 -4.21 -4.28
N PRO A 209 30.63 -4.85 -3.31
CA PRO A 209 31.74 -4.23 -2.58
C PRO A 209 32.86 -3.79 -3.53
N SER A 210 33.47 -2.64 -3.24
CA SER A 210 34.62 -2.14 -3.99
C SER A 210 35.79 -3.13 -3.92
N GLY A 211 36.44 -3.41 -5.05
CA GLY A 211 37.66 -4.23 -5.12
C GLY A 211 37.43 -5.70 -5.51
N ILE A 212 36.20 -6.13 -5.78
CA ILE A 212 35.93 -7.46 -6.36
C ILE A 212 36.10 -7.40 -7.89
N SER A 213 36.86 -8.34 -8.46
CA SER A 213 37.12 -8.45 -9.90
C SER A 213 36.01 -9.19 -10.66
N GLY A 214 35.82 -8.89 -11.95
CA GLY A 214 34.77 -9.46 -12.81
C GLY A 214 33.66 -8.46 -13.16
N ALA A 215 32.79 -8.80 -14.11
CA ALA A 215 31.62 -7.98 -14.40
C ALA A 215 30.62 -8.05 -13.24
N PRO A 216 29.93 -6.95 -12.89
CA PRO A 216 28.89 -7.01 -11.88
C PRO A 216 27.76 -7.95 -12.33
N GLY A 217 27.19 -8.68 -11.39
CA GLY A 217 26.04 -9.53 -11.65
C GLY A 217 24.81 -8.71 -12.05
N PRO A 218 23.82 -9.30 -12.76
CA PRO A 218 22.63 -8.57 -13.22
C PRO A 218 21.77 -7.99 -12.09
N GLY A 219 21.91 -8.55 -10.88
CA GLY A 219 21.28 -8.07 -9.64
C GLY A 219 22.15 -7.18 -8.76
N GLU A 220 23.40 -6.89 -9.16
CA GLU A 220 24.30 -6.04 -8.37
C GLU A 220 24.01 -4.55 -8.61
N VAL A 221 22.82 -4.11 -8.17
CA VAL A 221 22.31 -2.76 -8.38
C VAL A 221 21.74 -2.17 -7.10
N ARG A 222 21.63 -0.84 -7.09
CA ARG A 222 20.78 -0.10 -6.16
C ARG A 222 19.57 0.43 -6.90
N VAL A 223 18.37 0.18 -6.35
CA VAL A 223 17.10 0.72 -6.86
C VAL A 223 16.39 1.42 -5.72
N GLU A 224 16.00 2.67 -5.94
CA GLU A 224 15.19 3.45 -5.01
C GLU A 224 13.91 3.84 -5.72
N THR A 225 12.75 3.50 -5.16
CA THR A 225 11.49 4.01 -5.70
C THR A 225 11.40 5.52 -5.48
N PRO A 226 10.62 6.26 -6.29
CA PRO A 226 10.19 7.60 -5.92
C PRO A 226 9.58 7.62 -4.52
N TRP A 227 9.66 8.78 -3.86
CA TRP A 227 8.94 9.01 -2.61
C TRP A 227 7.43 8.99 -2.86
N MET A 228 6.72 8.13 -2.14
CA MET A 228 5.27 8.13 -2.04
C MET A 228 4.84 8.89 -0.79
N ASN A 229 3.90 9.82 -0.92
CA ASN A 229 3.37 10.57 0.21
C ASN A 229 2.18 9.85 0.83
N PHE A 230 2.08 9.90 2.15
CA PHE A 230 0.90 9.47 2.90
C PHE A 230 0.64 10.41 4.07
N GLU A 231 -0.58 10.40 4.57
CA GLU A 231 -1.03 11.23 5.69
C GLU A 231 -1.31 10.37 6.91
N VAL A 232 -0.94 10.90 8.07
CA VAL A 232 -1.27 10.33 9.37
C VAL A 232 -2.34 11.22 10.00
N LEU A 233 -3.52 10.65 10.19
CA LEU A 233 -4.66 11.28 10.84
C LEU A 233 -4.50 11.18 12.37
N PRO A 234 -5.15 12.09 13.12
CA PRO A 234 -5.22 12.01 14.58
C PRO A 234 -5.70 10.66 15.11
#